data_AF-A0A6J1RTJ9-F1
#
_entry.id   AF-A0A6J1RTJ9-F1
#
_cell.length_a   1.000
_cell.length_b   1.000
_cell.length_c   1.000
_cell.angle_alpha   90.00
_cell.angle_beta   90.00
_cell.angle_gamma   90.00
#
_symmetry.space_group_name_H-M   'P 1'
#
loop_
_entity.id
_entity.type
_entity.pdbx_description
1 polymer ?
#
loop_
_entity_poly.entity_id
_entity_poly.type
_entity_poly.pdbx_seq_one_letter_code
_entity_poly.pdbx_strand_id
1 'polypeptide(L)'
;MAGGGPCSAGRSSGGSGSSGRSRNELWSLLTEYFTPRRDCGVSLPSGPCGLIHVKNKRAQLIVDRREYLHNSICSDEDCETTTEKVFYKNPEKRVPLFEGGKLGGRPDAALADKIRKSFIQLVNEFADTVKPGKEENTENQPVLYESCCAGHCDELIYLLEFGKIEALDRYPKEEYWKVMSCYHGGQAVGHHMSFFMYHIVQFFIGTKLLLYNNVENPPKLDWMYESACDGQTFLPYQRKNLHLWMKDLDATTQMCKATFRCIYLYIYLKRKFEPEFNMENDWSLQLGYDDRISLRCFRYK
;
A
#
# COMPACT_ATOMS: atom_id res chain seq x y z
N MET A 1 51.55 0.76 -18.32
CA MET A 1 50.90 -0.55 -18.52
C MET A 1 50.22 -0.94 -17.20
N ALA A 2 49.04 -1.56 -17.31
CA ALA A 2 48.13 -2.04 -16.26
C ALA A 2 47.51 -0.93 -15.37
N GLY A 3 46.20 -0.67 -15.34
CA GLY A 3 45.04 -1.48 -15.73
C GLY A 3 44.27 -1.90 -14.48
N GLY A 4 43.65 -0.95 -13.77
CA GLY A 4 42.77 -1.21 -12.62
C GLY A 4 41.31 -1.21 -13.06
N GLY A 5 40.73 -2.40 -13.18
CA GLY A 5 39.31 -2.59 -13.54
C GLY A 5 38.35 -2.24 -12.39
N PRO A 6 37.06 -1.99 -12.69
CA PRO A 6 36.07 -1.62 -11.69
C PRO A 6 35.57 -2.84 -10.91
N CYS A 7 35.45 -2.66 -9.59
CA CYS A 7 34.85 -3.63 -8.66
C CYS A 7 33.39 -3.90 -9.04
N SER A 8 33.14 -5.09 -9.58
CA SER A 8 31.80 -5.65 -9.79
C SER A 8 31.17 -6.04 -8.45
N ALA A 9 30.12 -5.30 -8.06
CA ALA A 9 29.25 -5.67 -6.96
C ALA A 9 28.50 -6.96 -7.29
N GLY A 10 28.74 -8.00 -6.48
CA GLY A 10 28.08 -9.28 -6.59
C GLY A 10 26.57 -9.16 -6.39
N ARG A 11 25.82 -9.57 -7.41
CA ARG A 11 24.39 -9.84 -7.31
C ARG A 11 24.18 -11.09 -6.47
N SER A 12 23.61 -10.95 -5.29
CA SER A 12 23.06 -12.05 -4.52
C SER A 12 21.70 -12.44 -5.10
N SER A 13 21.72 -13.43 -5.99
CA SER A 13 20.54 -14.16 -6.46
C SER A 13 20.24 -15.32 -5.52
N GLY A 14 19.08 -15.30 -4.86
CA GLY A 14 18.59 -16.47 -4.10
C GLY A 14 17.37 -16.15 -3.24
N GLY A 15 16.17 -16.43 -3.75
CA GLY A 15 14.93 -16.32 -2.97
C GLY A 15 13.64 -16.47 -3.78
N SER A 16 13.19 -17.73 -3.96
CA SER A 16 11.80 -18.19 -4.09
C SER A 16 10.81 -17.40 -4.97
N GLY A 17 10.65 -17.88 -6.21
CA GLY A 17 9.95 -17.25 -7.34
C GLY A 17 8.41 -17.15 -7.34
N SER A 18 7.72 -17.27 -6.20
CA SER A 18 6.28 -16.92 -6.11
C SER A 18 6.05 -15.59 -5.38
N SER A 19 6.72 -15.40 -4.24
CA SER A 19 6.57 -14.21 -3.39
C SER A 19 7.14 -12.90 -3.98
N GLY A 20 8.09 -13.00 -4.91
CA GLY A 20 8.64 -11.83 -5.61
C GLY A 20 7.72 -11.28 -6.71
N ARG A 21 6.84 -12.15 -7.26
CA ARG A 21 5.91 -11.80 -8.34
C ARG A 21 4.72 -11.00 -7.81
N SER A 22 4.13 -11.45 -6.70
CA SER A 22 3.02 -10.75 -6.00
C SER A 22 3.43 -9.38 -5.46
N ARG A 23 4.67 -9.27 -4.93
CA ARG A 23 5.19 -8.01 -4.37
C ARG A 23 5.33 -6.89 -5.40
N ASN A 24 5.78 -7.21 -6.62
CA ASN A 24 5.89 -6.22 -7.70
C ASN A 24 4.55 -5.94 -8.39
N GLU A 25 3.63 -6.91 -8.33
CA GLU A 25 2.28 -6.77 -8.88
C GLU A 25 1.48 -5.67 -8.17
N LEU A 26 1.48 -5.62 -6.84
CA LEU A 26 0.79 -4.58 -6.07
C LEU A 26 1.22 -3.16 -6.50
N TRP A 27 2.52 -2.90 -6.59
CA TRP A 27 3.04 -1.58 -6.96
C TRP A 27 2.75 -1.23 -8.43
N SER A 28 2.73 -2.22 -9.30
CA SER A 28 2.33 -2.05 -10.71
C SER A 28 0.84 -1.70 -10.81
N LEU A 29 -0.02 -2.40 -10.07
CA LEU A 29 -1.46 -2.13 -10.02
C LEU A 29 -1.76 -0.74 -9.44
N LEU A 30 -1.09 -0.35 -8.35
CA LEU A 30 -1.20 0.98 -7.77
C LEU A 30 -0.72 2.05 -8.76
N THR A 31 0.40 1.82 -9.44
CA THR A 31 0.89 2.74 -10.49
C THR A 31 -0.15 2.90 -11.58
N GLU A 32 -0.74 1.82 -12.08
CA GLU A 32 -1.80 1.87 -13.08
C GLU A 32 -3.02 2.67 -12.61
N TYR A 33 -3.40 2.48 -11.36
CA TYR A 33 -4.50 3.18 -10.71
C TYR A 33 -4.27 4.69 -10.62
N PHE A 34 -3.07 5.12 -10.25
CA PHE A 34 -2.76 6.54 -10.01
C PHE A 34 -2.21 7.30 -11.22
N THR A 35 -1.81 6.59 -12.27
CA THR A 35 -1.32 7.18 -13.53
C THR A 35 -2.26 6.80 -14.68
N PRO A 36 -3.54 7.26 -14.64
CA PRO A 36 -4.48 6.94 -15.69
C PRO A 36 -3.95 7.42 -17.04
N ARG A 37 -4.32 6.69 -18.08
CA ARG A 37 -3.92 7.07 -19.45
C ARG A 37 -4.65 8.35 -19.84
N ARG A 38 -3.94 9.30 -20.47
CA ARG A 38 -4.54 10.57 -20.92
C ARG A 38 -5.49 10.38 -22.09
N ASP A 39 -5.21 9.42 -22.95
CA ASP A 39 -5.98 9.19 -24.16
C ASP A 39 -7.18 8.27 -23.86
N CYS A 40 -8.35 8.59 -24.41
CA CYS A 40 -9.50 7.69 -24.38
C CYS A 40 -9.17 6.41 -25.15
N GLY A 41 -9.14 5.29 -24.44
CA GLY A 41 -8.99 3.97 -25.05
C GLY A 41 -10.30 3.45 -25.64
N VAL A 42 -10.22 2.40 -26.45
CA VAL A 42 -11.40 1.71 -27.00
C VAL A 42 -11.38 0.25 -26.60
N SER A 43 -12.47 -0.22 -25.98
CA SER A 43 -12.66 -1.64 -25.66
C SER A 43 -12.95 -2.43 -26.93
N LEU A 44 -12.14 -3.45 -27.19
CA LEU A 44 -12.28 -4.34 -28.34
C LEU A 44 -12.08 -5.80 -27.93
N PRO A 45 -12.68 -6.77 -28.66
CA PRO A 45 -12.50 -8.18 -28.38
C PRO A 45 -11.03 -8.59 -28.51
N SER A 46 -10.54 -9.37 -27.55
CA SER A 46 -9.15 -9.83 -27.46
C SER A 46 -9.09 -11.30 -27.07
N GLY A 47 -8.05 -11.98 -27.55
CA GLY A 47 -7.71 -13.34 -27.15
C GLY A 47 -6.57 -13.38 -26.12
N PRO A 48 -6.09 -14.59 -25.76
CA PRO A 48 -4.91 -14.79 -24.93
C PRO A 48 -3.64 -14.13 -25.50
N CYS A 49 -3.57 -13.95 -26.81
CA CYS A 49 -2.50 -13.23 -27.50
C CYS A 49 -2.44 -11.74 -27.16
N GLY A 50 -3.50 -11.18 -26.57
CA GLY A 50 -3.60 -9.77 -26.20
C GLY A 50 -3.77 -8.81 -27.39
N LEU A 51 -4.01 -9.35 -28.59
CA LEU A 51 -4.30 -8.62 -29.83
C LEU A 51 -5.82 -8.54 -30.07
N ILE A 52 -6.24 -7.68 -30.99
CA ILE A 52 -7.63 -7.42 -31.38
C ILE A 52 -8.13 -8.55 -32.28
N HIS A 53 -9.26 -9.15 -31.92
CA HIS A 53 -9.97 -10.12 -32.74
C HIS A 53 -11.16 -9.45 -33.40
N VAL A 54 -11.08 -9.22 -34.70
CA VAL A 54 -12.11 -8.51 -35.47
C VAL A 54 -13.24 -9.47 -35.88
N LYS A 55 -14.03 -9.92 -34.90
CA LYS A 55 -15.10 -10.92 -35.12
C LYS A 55 -16.46 -10.36 -35.50
N ASN A 56 -16.66 -9.05 -35.39
CA ASN A 56 -17.94 -8.42 -35.69
C ASN A 56 -17.78 -7.09 -36.46
N LYS A 57 -18.85 -6.69 -37.17
CA LYS A 57 -18.88 -5.45 -37.97
C LYS A 57 -18.55 -4.20 -37.16
N ARG A 58 -18.91 -4.19 -35.85
CA ARG A 58 -18.60 -3.07 -34.96
C ARG A 58 -17.10 -2.93 -34.72
N ALA A 59 -16.41 -4.02 -34.42
CA ALA A 59 -14.97 -4.04 -34.23
C ALA A 59 -14.25 -3.63 -35.52
N GLN A 60 -14.70 -4.14 -36.67
CA GLN A 60 -14.16 -3.78 -37.99
C GLN A 60 -14.23 -2.26 -38.22
N LEU A 61 -15.42 -1.67 -38.07
CA LEU A 61 -15.61 -0.22 -38.24
C LEU A 61 -14.79 0.63 -37.26
N ILE A 62 -14.54 0.13 -36.05
CA ILE A 62 -13.73 0.84 -35.05
C ILE A 62 -12.26 0.83 -35.46
N VAL A 63 -11.75 -0.32 -35.91
CA VAL A 63 -10.37 -0.52 -36.36
C VAL A 63 -10.09 0.27 -37.62
N ASP A 64 -10.95 0.16 -38.65
CA ASP A 64 -10.78 0.85 -39.94
C ASP A 64 -10.66 2.38 -39.79
N ARG A 65 -11.35 2.95 -38.79
CA ARG A 65 -11.34 4.40 -38.51
C ARG A 65 -10.17 4.86 -37.65
N ARG A 66 -9.31 3.96 -37.18
CA ARG A 66 -8.27 4.21 -36.18
C ARG A 66 -6.98 3.50 -36.54
N GLU A 67 -6.16 4.16 -37.36
CA GLU A 67 -4.89 3.63 -37.86
C GLU A 67 -3.96 3.06 -36.79
N TYR A 68 -3.95 3.66 -35.59
CA TYR A 68 -3.11 3.21 -34.47
C TYR A 68 -3.45 1.79 -33.98
N LEU A 69 -4.62 1.25 -34.32
CA LEU A 69 -5.05 -0.10 -33.96
C LEU A 69 -4.55 -1.17 -34.92
N HIS A 70 -4.11 -0.80 -36.14
CA HIS A 70 -3.81 -1.77 -37.20
C HIS A 70 -2.68 -2.74 -36.82
N ASN A 71 -1.69 -2.27 -36.06
CA ASN A 71 -0.57 -3.09 -35.58
C ASN A 71 -0.94 -4.01 -34.40
N SER A 72 -2.17 -3.89 -33.88
CA SER A 72 -2.66 -4.66 -32.75
C SER A 72 -3.67 -5.72 -33.16
N ILE A 73 -3.86 -6.01 -34.45
CA ILE A 73 -4.82 -7.01 -34.94
C ILE A 73 -4.19 -8.40 -34.88
N CYS A 74 -4.92 -9.37 -34.34
CA CYS A 74 -4.52 -10.76 -34.38
C CYS A 74 -4.63 -11.29 -35.82
N SER A 75 -3.55 -11.85 -36.34
CA SER A 75 -3.53 -12.51 -37.66
C SER A 75 -3.84 -14.01 -37.60
N ASP A 76 -3.92 -14.58 -36.39
CA ASP A 76 -4.19 -16.00 -36.17
C ASP A 76 -5.70 -16.23 -36.11
N GLU A 77 -6.23 -16.94 -37.11
CA GLU A 77 -7.66 -17.26 -37.25
C GLU A 77 -8.12 -18.28 -36.20
N ASP A 78 -7.22 -19.14 -35.72
CA ASP A 78 -7.51 -20.18 -34.73
C ASP A 78 -7.40 -19.65 -33.30
N CYS A 79 -6.88 -18.42 -33.11
CA CYS A 79 -6.79 -17.84 -31.78
C CYS A 79 -8.19 -17.47 -31.25
N GLU A 80 -8.54 -18.04 -30.10
CA GLU A 80 -9.84 -17.82 -29.46
C GLU A 80 -9.98 -16.40 -28.92
N THR A 81 -11.22 -15.90 -28.90
CA THR A 81 -11.55 -14.61 -28.28
C THR A 81 -12.15 -14.87 -26.92
N THR A 82 -11.47 -14.42 -25.87
CA THR A 82 -11.79 -14.80 -24.50
C THR A 82 -12.21 -13.61 -23.64
N THR A 83 -11.90 -12.38 -24.05
CA THR A 83 -12.14 -11.19 -23.24
C THR A 83 -12.28 -9.91 -24.08
N GLU A 84 -12.55 -8.79 -23.43
CA GLU A 84 -12.38 -7.46 -24.01
C GLU A 84 -11.14 -6.79 -23.42
N LYS A 85 -10.39 -6.07 -24.26
CA LYS A 85 -9.20 -5.31 -23.86
C LYS A 85 -9.31 -3.88 -24.38
N VAL A 86 -8.82 -2.92 -23.60
CA VAL A 86 -8.81 -1.51 -23.98
C VAL A 86 -7.51 -1.17 -24.72
N PHE A 87 -7.63 -0.60 -25.91
CA PHE A 87 -6.51 -0.18 -26.77
C PHE A 87 -6.41 1.35 -26.83
N TYR A 88 -5.19 1.88 -26.72
CA TYR A 88 -4.92 3.31 -26.58
C TYR A 88 -4.05 3.81 -27.73
N LYS A 89 -4.27 5.06 -28.16
CA LYS A 89 -3.47 5.69 -29.23
C LYS A 89 -2.00 5.82 -28.85
N ASN A 90 -1.73 6.35 -27.67
CA ASN A 90 -0.39 6.41 -27.11
C ASN A 90 -0.33 5.56 -25.83
N PRO A 91 0.06 4.27 -25.92
CA PRO A 91 -0.02 3.37 -24.77
C PRO A 91 0.91 3.78 -23.62
N GLU A 92 1.98 4.51 -23.91
CA GLU A 92 2.96 4.99 -22.94
C GLU A 92 2.58 6.34 -22.31
N LYS A 93 1.63 7.08 -22.90
CA LYS A 93 1.25 8.42 -22.45
C LYS A 93 0.30 8.35 -21.25
N ARG A 94 0.88 8.29 -20.07
CA ARG A 94 0.18 8.34 -18.79
C ARG A 94 0.20 9.75 -18.20
N VAL A 95 -0.77 10.06 -17.34
CA VAL A 95 -0.66 11.21 -16.45
C VAL A 95 0.48 10.91 -15.47
N PRO A 96 1.53 11.75 -15.38
CA PRO A 96 2.53 11.67 -14.35
C PRO A 96 1.89 11.63 -12.96
N LEU A 97 2.48 10.83 -12.08
CA LEU A 97 2.02 10.74 -10.70
C LEU A 97 2.03 12.15 -10.08
N PHE A 98 0.86 12.61 -9.60
CA PHE A 98 0.64 13.94 -8.98
C PHE A 98 0.54 15.17 -9.89
N GLU A 99 0.53 15.03 -11.22
CA GLU A 99 0.26 16.19 -12.08
C GLU A 99 -1.22 16.63 -11.98
N GLY A 100 -1.46 17.84 -11.47
CA GLY A 100 -2.80 18.47 -11.45
C GLY A 100 -3.64 18.27 -10.17
N GLY A 101 -3.08 17.71 -9.09
CA GLY A 101 -3.71 17.67 -7.75
C GLY A 101 -5.05 16.92 -7.66
N LYS A 102 -5.47 16.24 -8.73
CA LYS A 102 -6.69 15.45 -8.82
C LYS A 102 -6.33 14.08 -9.35
N LEU A 103 -6.51 13.07 -8.51
CA LEU A 103 -6.59 11.68 -8.97
C LEU A 103 -7.78 11.58 -9.92
N GLY A 104 -7.50 11.41 -11.21
CA GLY A 104 -8.54 11.40 -12.24
C GLY A 104 -9.42 10.16 -12.12
N GLY A 105 -10.74 10.37 -12.12
CA GLY A 105 -11.77 9.33 -12.30
C GLY A 105 -11.94 8.35 -11.13
N ARG A 106 -13.17 7.87 -10.92
CA ARG A 106 -13.42 6.73 -10.03
C ARG A 106 -12.76 5.51 -10.69
N PRO A 107 -11.92 4.74 -9.97
CA PRO A 107 -11.25 3.59 -10.54
C PRO A 107 -12.25 2.53 -11.01
N ASP A 108 -11.83 1.71 -11.97
CA ASP A 108 -12.53 0.46 -12.26
C ASP A 108 -12.62 -0.38 -10.97
N ALA A 109 -13.85 -0.80 -10.63
CA ALA A 109 -14.12 -1.59 -9.43
C ALA A 109 -13.31 -2.90 -9.40
N ALA A 110 -13.02 -3.48 -10.58
CA ALA A 110 -12.22 -4.69 -10.68
C ALA A 110 -10.74 -4.42 -10.34
N LEU A 111 -10.17 -3.30 -10.82
CA LEU A 111 -8.81 -2.90 -10.48
C LEU A 111 -8.67 -2.57 -8.98
N ALA A 112 -9.64 -1.84 -8.41
CA ALA A 112 -9.66 -1.52 -6.98
C ALA A 112 -9.71 -2.80 -6.12
N ASP A 113 -10.51 -3.80 -6.50
CA ASP A 113 -10.57 -5.08 -5.79
C ASP A 113 -9.26 -5.89 -5.91
N LYS A 114 -8.60 -5.88 -7.07
CA LYS A 114 -7.28 -6.52 -7.25
C LYS A 114 -6.21 -5.89 -6.36
N ILE A 115 -6.16 -4.56 -6.29
CA ILE A 115 -5.24 -3.83 -5.41
C ILE A 115 -5.50 -4.20 -3.95
N ARG A 116 -6.78 -4.22 -3.54
CA ARG A 116 -7.19 -4.61 -2.20
C ARG A 116 -6.70 -6.01 -1.84
N LYS A 117 -7.02 -7.00 -2.66
CA LYS A 117 -6.62 -8.39 -2.45
C LYS A 117 -5.10 -8.54 -2.39
N SER A 118 -4.37 -7.87 -3.28
CA SER A 118 -2.91 -7.92 -3.31
C SER A 118 -2.27 -7.33 -2.05
N PHE A 119 -2.79 -6.20 -1.56
CA PHE A 119 -2.31 -5.61 -0.31
C PHE A 119 -2.66 -6.47 0.91
N ILE A 120 -3.89 -7.00 0.94
CA ILE A 120 -4.33 -7.89 2.03
C ILE A 120 -3.45 -9.13 2.10
N GLN A 121 -3.19 -9.77 0.95
CA GLN A 121 -2.31 -10.92 0.85
C GLN A 121 -0.91 -10.58 1.36
N LEU A 122 -0.33 -9.45 0.93
CA LEU A 122 0.99 -9.01 1.39
C LEU A 122 1.05 -8.86 2.92
N VAL A 123 0.04 -8.24 3.53
CA VAL A 123 0.02 -8.06 4.99
C VAL A 123 -0.15 -9.39 5.71
N ASN A 124 -1.03 -10.27 5.22
CA ASN A 124 -1.24 -11.60 5.78
C ASN A 124 0.01 -12.46 5.72
N GLU A 125 0.71 -12.50 4.57
CA GLU A 125 1.96 -13.24 4.39
C GLU A 125 3.00 -12.89 5.46
N PHE A 126 3.10 -11.60 5.83
CA PHE A 126 4.01 -11.16 6.89
C PHE A 126 3.48 -11.45 8.29
N ALA A 127 2.18 -11.24 8.54
CA ALA A 127 1.57 -11.54 9.83
C ALA A 127 1.70 -13.03 10.18
N ASP A 128 1.55 -13.92 9.19
CA ASP A 128 1.66 -15.38 9.36
C ASP A 128 3.10 -15.84 9.63
N THR A 129 4.11 -15.00 9.34
CA THR A 129 5.52 -15.30 9.64
C THR A 129 5.91 -14.97 11.08
N VAL A 130 5.06 -14.25 11.82
CA VAL A 130 5.32 -13.87 13.21
C VAL A 130 5.28 -15.11 14.09
N LYS A 131 6.42 -15.46 14.69
CA LYS A 131 6.54 -16.56 15.64
C LYS A 131 6.69 -15.99 17.06
N PRO A 132 5.87 -16.42 18.03
CA PRO A 132 6.09 -16.08 19.43
C PRO A 132 7.49 -16.55 19.86
N GLY A 133 8.18 -15.74 20.67
CA GLY A 133 9.45 -16.15 21.30
C GLY A 133 9.22 -17.28 22.31
N LYS A 134 10.29 -18.01 22.66
CA LYS A 134 10.27 -18.89 23.84
C LYS A 134 10.29 -18.02 25.11
N GLU A 135 9.68 -18.51 26.19
CA GLU A 135 9.70 -17.85 27.50
C GLU A 135 11.13 -17.47 27.93
N GLU A 136 11.39 -16.18 28.12
CA GLU A 136 12.53 -15.69 28.88
C GLU A 136 12.08 -14.62 29.89
N ASN A 137 12.63 -14.73 31.10
CA ASN A 137 12.45 -13.79 32.20
C ASN A 137 12.81 -12.38 31.74
N THR A 138 11.86 -11.45 31.88
CA THR A 138 11.99 -10.07 31.37
C THR A 138 11.88 -9.11 32.55
N GLU A 139 12.96 -9.01 33.33
CA GLU A 139 13.28 -7.77 34.02
C GLU A 139 13.65 -6.73 32.95
N ASN A 140 13.15 -5.49 33.11
CA ASN A 140 13.23 -4.34 32.19
C ASN A 140 12.01 -4.14 31.28
N GLN A 141 10.86 -3.86 31.90
CA GLN A 141 9.81 -3.06 31.26
C GLN A 141 10.28 -1.58 31.16
N PRO A 142 10.11 -0.91 30.02
CA PRO A 142 10.36 0.53 29.92
C PRO A 142 9.33 1.32 30.73
N VAL A 143 9.79 2.39 31.38
CA VAL A 143 8.98 3.31 32.18
C VAL A 143 8.07 4.15 31.26
N LEU A 144 6.78 4.15 31.57
CA LEU A 144 5.72 4.87 30.87
C LEU A 144 5.75 6.37 31.21
N TYR A 145 5.54 7.22 30.21
CA TYR A 145 5.27 8.65 30.42
C TYR A 145 3.77 8.86 30.59
N GLU A 146 3.37 9.51 31.68
CA GLU A 146 1.99 9.91 31.93
C GLU A 146 1.60 11.08 31.04
N SER A 147 0.61 10.87 30.18
CA SER A 147 -0.15 11.92 29.52
C SER A 147 -1.64 11.53 29.59
N CYS A 148 -2.51 12.53 29.46
CA CYS A 148 -3.87 12.59 30.03
C CYS A 148 -4.86 11.45 29.63
N CYS A 149 -4.51 10.63 28.63
CA CYS A 149 -5.12 9.33 28.28
C CYS A 149 -4.08 8.37 27.61
N ALA A 150 -2.78 8.59 27.80
CA ALA A 150 -1.75 8.25 26.81
C ALA A 150 -0.85 7.05 27.14
N GLY A 151 -0.85 6.52 28.36
CA GLY A 151 0.08 5.42 28.70
C GLY A 151 -0.09 4.18 27.82
N HIS A 152 -1.32 3.67 27.69
CA HIS A 152 -1.59 2.37 27.07
C HIS A 152 -1.61 2.38 25.53
N CYS A 153 -2.09 3.48 24.92
CA CYS A 153 -2.04 3.61 23.45
C CYS A 153 -0.60 3.79 22.97
N ASP A 154 0.18 4.63 23.66
CA ASP A 154 1.59 4.87 23.33
C ASP A 154 2.43 3.62 23.55
N GLU A 155 2.14 2.86 24.61
CA GLU A 155 2.79 1.56 24.87
C GLU A 155 2.53 0.59 23.71
N LEU A 156 1.27 0.37 23.34
CA LEU A 156 0.96 -0.56 22.25
C LEU A 156 1.64 -0.12 20.94
N ILE A 157 1.56 1.17 20.62
CA ILE A 157 2.19 1.73 19.40
C ILE A 157 3.72 1.56 19.45
N TYR A 158 4.35 1.74 20.61
CA TYR A 158 5.77 1.46 20.80
C TYR A 158 6.12 -0.01 20.54
N LEU A 159 5.35 -0.94 21.09
CA LEU A 159 5.59 -2.38 20.89
C LEU A 159 5.45 -2.75 19.40
N LEU A 160 4.46 -2.19 18.71
CA LEU A 160 4.25 -2.36 17.27
C LEU A 160 5.38 -1.73 16.44
N GLU A 161 5.79 -0.50 16.75
CA GLU A 161 6.84 0.22 16.04
C GLU A 161 8.17 -0.53 16.09
N PHE A 162 8.57 -1.00 17.27
CA PHE A 162 9.85 -1.68 17.48
C PHE A 162 9.82 -3.19 17.23
N GLY A 163 8.64 -3.77 17.01
CA GLY A 163 8.51 -5.20 16.78
C GLY A 163 8.82 -6.05 18.00
N LYS A 164 8.34 -5.61 19.18
CA LYS A 164 8.50 -6.34 20.44
C LYS A 164 7.51 -7.51 20.50
N ILE A 165 7.71 -8.50 19.64
CA ILE A 165 6.78 -9.64 19.43
C ILE A 165 6.47 -10.36 20.75
N GLU A 166 7.47 -10.63 21.59
CA GLU A 166 7.28 -11.30 22.90
C GLU A 166 6.43 -10.49 23.88
N ALA A 167 6.50 -9.16 23.81
CA ALA A 167 5.68 -8.28 24.65
C ALA A 167 4.25 -8.18 24.08
N LEU A 168 4.09 -8.15 22.76
CA LEU A 168 2.79 -8.23 22.10
C LEU A 168 2.08 -9.57 22.37
N ASP A 169 2.85 -10.67 22.41
CA ASP A 169 2.33 -12.00 22.73
C ASP A 169 1.95 -12.14 24.21
N ARG A 170 2.52 -11.32 25.10
CA ARG A 170 2.13 -11.25 26.52
C ARG A 170 1.22 -10.08 26.86
N TYR A 171 0.82 -9.29 25.86
CA TYR A 171 -0.02 -8.12 26.06
C TYR A 171 -1.34 -8.53 26.74
N PRO A 172 -1.77 -7.87 27.82
CA PRO A 172 -3.01 -8.24 28.50
C PRO A 172 -4.22 -8.02 27.60
N LYS A 173 -5.18 -8.95 27.62
CA LYS A 173 -6.40 -8.86 26.81
C LYS A 173 -7.22 -7.64 27.22
N GLU A 174 -7.27 -7.35 28.51
CA GLU A 174 -7.99 -6.21 29.09
C GLU A 174 -7.39 -4.88 28.60
N GLU A 175 -6.06 -4.78 28.56
CA GLU A 175 -5.36 -3.61 28.02
C GLU A 175 -5.56 -3.46 26.51
N TYR A 176 -5.55 -4.57 25.77
CA TYR A 176 -5.91 -4.54 24.34
C TYR A 176 -7.29 -3.93 24.12
N TRP A 177 -8.30 -4.38 24.87
CA TRP A 177 -9.67 -3.85 24.72
C TRP A 177 -9.80 -2.39 25.15
N LYS A 178 -9.05 -1.94 26.16
CA LYS A 178 -8.99 -0.53 26.53
C LYS A 178 -8.46 0.32 25.38
N VAL A 179 -7.37 -0.10 24.75
CA VAL A 179 -6.81 0.59 23.56
C VAL A 179 -7.79 0.54 22.39
N MET A 180 -8.40 -0.63 22.12
CA MET A 180 -9.44 -0.81 21.08
C MET A 180 -10.79 -0.17 21.43
N SER A 181 -10.91 0.49 22.59
CA SER A 181 -12.07 1.31 22.97
C SER A 181 -11.72 2.79 23.16
N CYS A 182 -10.47 3.20 22.92
CA CYS A 182 -10.04 4.58 23.07
C CYS A 182 -10.56 5.48 21.93
N TYR A 183 -11.17 6.62 22.27
CA TYR A 183 -11.69 7.61 21.33
C TYR A 183 -10.96 8.96 21.53
N HIS A 184 -10.64 9.66 20.44
CA HIS A 184 -10.08 11.01 20.48
C HIS A 184 -10.84 11.95 19.52
N GLY A 185 -10.73 13.26 19.72
CA GLY A 185 -11.15 14.26 18.73
C GLY A 185 -12.64 14.32 18.43
N GLY A 186 -13.49 14.65 19.41
CA GLY A 186 -14.93 14.89 19.20
C GLY A 186 -15.68 13.76 18.46
N GLN A 187 -16.92 14.00 18.06
CA GLN A 187 -17.74 12.97 17.36
C GLN A 187 -17.26 12.63 15.94
N ALA A 188 -16.23 13.31 15.40
CA ALA A 188 -15.85 13.25 13.99
C ALA A 188 -14.68 12.31 13.66
N VAL A 189 -13.80 12.01 14.62
CA VAL A 189 -12.55 11.28 14.39
C VAL A 189 -12.66 9.79 14.73
N GLY A 190 -13.49 9.45 15.72
CA GLY A 190 -13.81 8.07 16.07
C GLY A 190 -12.73 7.37 16.91
N HIS A 191 -12.43 6.11 16.58
CA HIS A 191 -11.55 5.23 17.36
C HIS A 191 -10.06 5.53 17.11
N HIS A 192 -9.25 5.63 18.18
CA HIS A 192 -7.83 5.99 18.12
C HIS A 192 -7.03 5.12 17.17
N MET A 193 -7.11 3.79 17.33
CA MET A 193 -6.29 2.86 16.55
C MET A 193 -6.74 2.84 15.10
N SER A 194 -8.03 2.96 14.83
CA SER A 194 -8.53 3.09 13.45
C SER A 194 -7.99 4.35 12.78
N PHE A 195 -8.00 5.49 13.50
CA PHE A 195 -7.42 6.75 13.02
C PHE A 195 -5.90 6.64 12.81
N PHE A 196 -5.17 6.09 13.76
CA PHE A 196 -3.73 5.88 13.65
C PHE A 196 -3.38 4.96 12.47
N MET A 197 -4.03 3.79 12.38
CA MET A 197 -3.78 2.81 11.32
C MET A 197 -4.10 3.37 9.93
N TYR A 198 -5.11 4.24 9.80
CA TYR A 198 -5.37 4.99 8.56
C TYR A 198 -4.14 5.70 8.03
N HIS A 199 -3.54 6.51 8.89
CA HIS A 199 -2.41 7.34 8.52
C HIS A 199 -1.15 6.50 8.28
N ILE A 200 -0.92 5.45 9.08
CA ILE A 200 0.21 4.53 8.89
C ILE A 200 0.15 3.79 7.55
N VAL A 201 -1.03 3.27 7.16
CA VAL A 201 -1.21 2.59 5.87
C VAL A 201 -1.01 3.56 4.71
N GLN A 202 -1.55 4.78 4.80
CA GLN A 202 -1.37 5.80 3.75
C GLN A 202 0.09 6.22 3.57
N PHE A 203 0.84 6.43 4.65
CA PHE A 203 2.27 6.73 4.55
C PHE A 203 3.01 5.59 3.86
N PHE A 204 2.76 4.34 4.26
CA PHE A 204 3.46 3.19 3.71
C PHE A 204 3.19 3.05 2.20
N ILE A 205 1.91 3.02 1.79
CA ILE A 205 1.54 2.85 0.39
C ILE A 205 2.04 4.04 -0.44
N GLY A 206 1.80 5.28 0.02
CA GLY A 206 2.20 6.49 -0.69
C GLY A 206 3.71 6.57 -0.90
N THR A 207 4.49 6.33 0.16
CA THR A 207 5.96 6.37 0.07
C THR A 207 6.50 5.28 -0.83
N LYS A 208 5.99 4.05 -0.72
CA LYS A 208 6.42 2.95 -1.60
C LYS A 208 6.08 3.19 -3.06
N LEU A 209 4.92 3.77 -3.34
CA LEU A 209 4.52 4.14 -4.69
C LEU A 209 5.45 5.22 -5.28
N LEU A 210 5.77 6.25 -4.50
CA LEU A 210 6.71 7.31 -4.88
C LEU A 210 8.09 6.74 -5.23
N LEU A 211 8.62 5.87 -4.37
CA LEU A 211 9.90 5.20 -4.59
C LEU A 211 9.85 4.29 -5.82
N TYR A 212 8.76 3.52 -6.01
CA TYR A 212 8.60 2.63 -7.15
C TYR A 212 8.60 3.37 -8.49
N ASN A 213 8.07 4.60 -8.50
CA ASN A 213 7.98 5.44 -9.70
C ASN A 213 9.14 6.46 -9.83
N ASN A 214 10.14 6.42 -8.94
CA ASN A 214 11.27 7.36 -8.93
C ASN A 214 10.83 8.84 -9.00
N VAL A 215 9.83 9.23 -8.20
CA VAL A 215 9.34 10.61 -8.21
C VAL A 215 10.37 11.56 -7.62
N GLU A 216 10.85 12.51 -8.43
CA GLU A 216 11.88 13.48 -8.04
C GLU A 216 11.34 14.61 -7.14
N ASN A 217 10.08 15.01 -7.33
CA ASN A 217 9.46 16.12 -6.61
C ASN A 217 8.32 15.62 -5.73
N PRO A 218 8.64 15.01 -4.57
CA PRO A 218 7.63 14.49 -3.67
C PRO A 218 6.85 15.65 -3.02
N PRO A 219 5.56 15.44 -2.78
CA PRO A 219 4.68 16.42 -2.13
C PRO A 219 4.94 16.52 -0.61
N LYS A 220 4.53 17.60 0.07
CA LYS A 220 4.82 17.79 1.51
C LYS A 220 4.00 16.90 2.45
N LEU A 221 4.59 16.48 3.58
CA LEU A 221 3.93 15.66 4.62
C LEU A 221 3.33 16.48 5.78
N ASP A 222 2.79 17.67 5.52
CA ASP A 222 2.39 18.62 6.59
C ASP A 222 1.40 17.99 7.60
N TRP A 223 0.48 17.15 7.12
CA TRP A 223 -0.49 16.41 7.94
C TRP A 223 0.11 15.37 8.92
N MET A 224 1.38 14.96 8.75
CA MET A 224 2.07 14.06 9.69
C MET A 224 2.67 14.80 10.88
N TYR A 225 2.97 16.09 10.70
CA TYR A 225 3.50 16.94 11.75
C TYR A 225 2.40 17.57 12.61
N GLU A 226 1.18 17.63 12.09
CA GLU A 226 0.01 18.06 12.85
C GLU A 226 -0.28 17.05 13.98
N SER A 227 0.10 17.40 15.20
CA SER A 227 -0.52 16.89 16.42
C SER A 227 -1.85 17.61 16.57
N ALA A 228 -2.88 17.14 15.87
CA ALA A 228 -4.21 17.63 16.14
C ALA A 228 -4.67 17.07 17.49
N CYS A 229 -5.59 17.76 18.16
CA CYS A 229 -6.30 17.31 19.37
C CYS A 229 -7.12 16.01 19.18
N ASP A 230 -6.86 15.30 18.09
CA ASP A 230 -7.66 14.26 17.44
C ASP A 230 -6.97 12.88 17.44
N GLY A 231 -5.67 12.78 17.77
CA GLY A 231 -4.96 11.50 17.93
C GLY A 231 -3.58 11.45 17.27
N GLN A 232 -2.95 10.27 17.28
CA GLN A 232 -1.63 10.07 16.67
C GLN A 232 -1.77 9.80 15.16
N THR A 233 -1.08 10.62 14.37
CA THR A 233 -1.05 10.54 12.89
C THR A 233 0.19 9.83 12.34
N PHE A 234 1.16 9.50 13.19
CA PHE A 234 2.42 8.86 12.76
C PHE A 234 3.13 8.17 13.92
N LEU A 235 4.06 7.26 13.58
CA LEU A 235 4.91 6.53 14.52
C LEU A 235 5.75 7.49 15.38
N PRO A 236 5.56 7.53 16.72
CA PRO A 236 6.20 8.50 17.59
C PRO A 236 7.72 8.55 17.46
N TYR A 237 8.41 7.40 17.38
CA TYR A 237 9.87 7.39 17.35
C TYR A 237 10.46 7.63 15.96
N GLN A 238 9.68 7.40 14.91
CA GLN A 238 10.04 7.80 13.54
C GLN A 238 9.77 9.27 13.23
N ARG A 239 9.01 10.01 14.06
CA ARG A 239 8.71 11.44 13.79
C ARG A 239 9.96 12.27 13.56
N LYS A 240 11.05 11.98 14.30
CA LYS A 240 12.34 12.65 14.11
C LYS A 240 12.92 12.49 12.70
N ASN A 241 12.54 11.46 11.96
CA ASN A 241 13.03 11.19 10.60
C ASN A 241 12.15 11.80 9.50
N LEU A 242 10.96 12.34 9.83
CA LEU A 242 10.04 12.87 8.82
C LEU A 242 10.66 13.99 7.98
N HIS A 243 11.57 14.79 8.54
CA HIS A 243 12.21 15.91 7.82
C HIS A 243 13.18 15.43 6.73
N LEU A 244 13.60 14.17 6.83
CA LEU A 244 14.47 13.43 5.90
C LEU A 244 13.69 12.62 4.86
N TRP A 245 12.36 12.52 5.01
CA TRP A 245 11.53 11.75 4.08
C TRP A 245 11.73 12.22 2.63
N MET A 246 12.01 11.26 1.75
CA MET A 246 12.34 11.44 0.32
C MET A 246 13.56 12.32 0.03
N LYS A 247 14.32 12.75 1.05
CA LYS A 247 15.62 13.43 0.92
C LYS A 247 16.78 12.49 1.25
N ASP A 248 16.54 11.57 2.18
CA ASP A 248 17.45 10.51 2.58
C ASP A 248 16.77 9.15 2.37
N LEU A 249 17.32 8.35 1.47
CA LEU A 249 16.75 7.06 1.09
C LEU A 249 16.80 6.04 2.24
N ASP A 250 17.85 6.09 3.06
CA ASP A 250 18.00 5.17 4.20
C ASP A 250 16.99 5.50 5.29
N ALA A 251 16.86 6.78 5.66
CA ALA A 251 15.84 7.23 6.61
C ALA A 251 14.43 6.92 6.12
N THR A 252 14.15 7.17 4.83
CA THR A 252 12.86 6.85 4.21
C THR A 252 12.58 5.36 4.24
N THR A 253 13.58 4.54 3.93
CA THR A 253 13.48 3.08 3.97
C THR A 253 13.23 2.56 5.39
N GLN A 254 13.90 3.14 6.40
CA GLN A 254 13.69 2.80 7.81
C GLN A 254 12.26 3.14 8.25
N MET A 255 11.76 4.33 7.92
CA MET A 255 10.37 4.71 8.21
C MET A 255 9.38 3.75 7.55
N CYS A 256 9.56 3.41 6.26
CA CYS A 256 8.71 2.44 5.58
C CYS A 256 8.73 1.06 6.24
N LYS A 257 9.90 0.59 6.69
CA LYS A 257 10.04 -0.69 7.40
C LYS A 257 9.30 -0.66 8.74
N ALA A 258 9.42 0.43 9.50
CA ALA A 258 8.73 0.59 10.77
C ALA A 258 7.21 0.68 10.59
N THR A 259 6.72 1.42 9.59
CA THR A 259 5.27 1.49 9.32
C THR A 259 4.71 0.16 8.84
N PHE A 260 5.41 -0.56 7.96
CA PHE A 260 4.95 -1.87 7.51
C PHE A 260 4.93 -2.89 8.65
N ARG A 261 5.94 -2.84 9.52
CA ARG A 261 5.99 -3.63 10.75
C ARG A 261 4.79 -3.38 11.65
N CYS A 262 4.50 -2.11 11.90
CA CYS A 262 3.33 -1.72 12.68
C CYS A 262 2.03 -2.31 12.09
N ILE A 263 1.88 -2.28 10.75
CA ILE A 263 0.70 -2.83 10.05
C ILE A 263 0.56 -4.33 10.28
N TYR A 264 1.57 -5.13 9.92
CA TYR A 264 1.40 -6.59 10.02
C TYR A 264 1.35 -7.08 11.47
N LEU A 265 2.01 -6.40 12.42
CA LEU A 265 1.92 -6.75 13.84
C LEU A 265 0.57 -6.37 14.45
N TYR A 266 -0.04 -5.27 14.00
CA TYR A 266 -1.41 -4.94 14.39
C TYR A 266 -2.39 -6.02 13.95
N ILE A 267 -2.27 -6.52 12.70
CA ILE A 267 -3.09 -7.62 12.19
C ILE A 267 -2.84 -8.93 12.96
N TYR A 268 -1.59 -9.26 13.25
CA TYR A 268 -1.24 -10.39 14.11
C TYR A 268 -1.94 -10.28 15.48
N LEU A 269 -1.84 -9.12 16.13
CA LEU A 269 -2.43 -8.88 17.45
C LEU A 269 -3.96 -8.96 17.42
N LYS A 270 -4.58 -8.39 16.39
CA LYS A 270 -6.04 -8.43 16.21
C LYS A 270 -6.53 -9.87 16.09
N ARG A 271 -5.90 -10.69 15.25
CA ARG A 271 -6.23 -12.13 15.11
C ARG A 271 -6.04 -12.92 16.40
N LYS A 272 -5.08 -12.53 17.24
CA LYS A 272 -4.86 -13.17 18.54
C LYS A 272 -6.03 -12.92 19.50
N PHE A 273 -6.56 -11.70 19.56
CA PHE A 273 -7.62 -11.34 20.51
C PHE A 273 -9.05 -11.45 19.96
N GLU A 274 -9.19 -11.42 18.64
CA GLU A 274 -10.42 -11.56 17.86
C GLU A 274 -10.20 -12.70 16.82
N PRO A 275 -10.27 -13.97 17.21
CA PRO A 275 -10.00 -15.11 16.31
C PRO A 275 -10.92 -15.18 15.09
N GLU A 276 -12.10 -14.58 15.17
CA GLU A 276 -13.07 -14.41 14.08
C GLU A 276 -12.68 -13.32 13.07
N PHE A 277 -11.70 -12.48 13.39
CA PHE A 277 -11.27 -11.40 12.52
C PHE A 277 -10.63 -11.94 11.24
N ASN A 278 -11.28 -11.68 10.11
CA ASN A 278 -10.72 -11.90 8.79
C ASN A 278 -10.68 -10.59 8.00
N MET A 279 -9.47 -10.13 7.70
CA MET A 279 -9.22 -8.93 6.91
C MET A 279 -9.82 -8.99 5.48
N GLU A 280 -10.12 -10.19 4.95
CA GLU A 280 -10.78 -10.38 3.64
C GLU A 280 -12.29 -10.08 3.67
N ASN A 281 -12.94 -10.40 4.79
CA ASN A 281 -14.39 -10.36 4.99
C ASN A 281 -14.86 -9.12 5.73
N ASP A 282 -13.97 -8.41 6.41
CA ASP A 282 -14.21 -7.03 6.81
C ASP A 282 -14.19 -6.20 5.51
N TRP A 283 -15.34 -5.62 5.11
CA TRP A 283 -15.59 -4.96 3.80
C TRP A 283 -14.82 -3.63 3.62
N SER A 284 -13.69 -3.58 4.29
CA SER A 284 -13.14 -2.45 4.98
C SER A 284 -11.66 -2.84 5.15
N LEU A 285 -10.79 -2.46 4.23
CA LEU A 285 -9.94 -1.33 4.53
C LEU A 285 -10.73 -0.05 4.92
N GLN A 286 -11.70 -0.10 5.86
CA GLN A 286 -12.25 1.10 6.48
C GLN A 286 -11.25 1.49 7.54
N LEU A 287 -10.37 2.36 7.10
CA LEU A 287 -9.63 3.22 7.97
C LEU A 287 -10.24 4.65 7.90
N GLY A 288 -11.50 4.81 7.42
CA GLY A 288 -12.22 6.09 7.39
C GLY A 288 -13.42 6.13 6.40
N TYR A 289 -14.33 7.09 6.61
CA TYR A 289 -15.66 7.19 5.97
C TYR A 289 -15.65 7.36 4.44
N ASP A 290 -16.52 6.57 3.79
CA ASP A 290 -16.92 6.60 2.37
C ASP A 290 -15.80 6.74 1.33
N ASP A 291 -14.97 5.71 1.19
CA ASP A 291 -14.59 5.16 -0.12
C ASP A 291 -13.76 3.86 0.01
N ARG A 292 -14.11 2.85 -0.80
CA ARG A 292 -13.31 1.63 -1.06
C ARG A 292 -11.88 2.02 -1.41
N ILE A 293 -10.88 1.58 -0.63
CA ILE A 293 -9.48 2.06 -0.80
C ILE A 293 -9.51 3.55 -1.13
N SER A 294 -10.00 4.35 -0.18
CA SER A 294 -9.69 5.77 -0.18
C SER A 294 -8.19 5.88 0.09
N LEU A 295 -7.40 5.70 -0.97
CA LEU A 295 -6.09 6.33 -1.08
C LEU A 295 -6.37 7.83 -1.26
N ARG A 296 -6.97 8.40 -0.20
CA ARG A 296 -7.05 9.82 0.09
C ARG A 296 -5.66 10.39 0.37
N CYS A 297 -4.63 9.54 0.26
CA CYS A 297 -3.34 9.94 -0.27
C CYS A 297 -3.60 11.14 -1.16
N PHE A 298 -3.04 12.27 -0.75
CA PHE A 298 -2.90 13.43 -1.60
C PHE A 298 -4.12 14.39 -1.61
N ARG A 299 -4.75 14.65 -0.45
CA ARG A 299 -5.12 16.05 -0.13
C ARG A 299 -3.86 16.82 0.27
N TYR A 300 -2.93 16.95 -0.66
CA TYR A 300 -1.91 17.99 -0.56
C TYR A 300 -2.61 19.30 -0.87
N LYS A 301 -2.63 20.22 0.10
CA LYS A 301 -2.73 21.62 -0.24
C LYS A 301 -1.35 22.15 -0.57
#